data_AF-A0A956HDN5-F1
#
_entry.id   AF-A0A956HDN5-F1
#
_cell.length_a   1.000
_cell.length_b   1.000
_cell.length_c   1.000
_cell.angle_alpha   90.00
_cell.angle_beta   90.00
_cell.angle_gamma   90.00
#
_symmetry.space_group_name_H-M   'P 1'
#
loop_
_entity.id
_entity.type
_entity.pdbx_description
1 polymer ?
#
loop_
_entity_poly.entity_id
_entity_poly.type
_entity_poly.pdbx_seq_one_letter_code
_entity_poly.pdbx_strand_id
1 'polypeptide(L)'
;WAWLSDDDTSPADRFFHSQGRYVMPDGTVIAESWADLTDGELLAPLLITEHGDEVDGGSTVWSNTGPDGFAAADPASCQGWTSKDFVVSGRFGIAVYADMRWTDDTSVVNPTGCLDESHVYCFEQQ
;
A
#
# COMPACT_ATOMS: atom_id res chain seq x y z
N TRP A 1 -1.38 -1.84 -11.58
CA TRP A 1 -2.15 -0.72 -11.01
C TRP A 1 -1.68 -0.48 -9.58
N ALA A 2 -1.49 0.78 -9.19
CA ALA A 2 -0.95 1.11 -7.87
C ALA A 2 -1.98 0.83 -6.76
N TRP A 3 -1.57 0.25 -5.63
CA TRP A 3 -2.36 0.22 -4.40
C TRP A 3 -2.21 1.56 -3.70
N LEU A 4 -3.11 2.47 -4.04
CA LEU A 4 -2.96 3.89 -3.74
C LEU A 4 -4.34 4.55 -3.75
N SER A 5 -4.71 5.26 -2.70
CA SER A 5 -5.94 6.05 -2.64
C SER A 5 -5.61 7.53 -2.81
N ASP A 6 -6.39 8.23 -3.62
CA ASP A 6 -6.32 9.68 -3.76
C ASP A 6 -7.57 10.34 -3.14
N ASP A 7 -7.87 11.56 -3.54
CA ASP A 7 -8.99 12.33 -2.99
C ASP A 7 -10.35 11.85 -3.52
N ASP A 8 -10.36 11.06 -4.60
CA ASP A 8 -11.56 10.67 -5.34
C ASP A 8 -11.82 9.15 -5.36
N THR A 9 -10.77 8.33 -5.32
CA THR A 9 -10.85 6.89 -5.52
C THR A 9 -9.87 6.10 -4.65
N SER A 10 -10.22 4.84 -4.40
CA SER A 10 -9.40 3.87 -3.66
C SER A 10 -9.22 2.56 -4.45
N PRO A 11 -8.27 1.68 -4.08
CA PRO A 11 -8.18 0.34 -4.63
C PRO A 11 -9.51 -0.43 -4.56
N ALA A 12 -10.26 -0.34 -3.46
CA ALA A 12 -11.57 -0.99 -3.32
C ALA A 12 -12.61 -0.52 -4.34
N ASP A 13 -12.50 0.70 -4.87
CA ASP A 13 -13.41 1.23 -5.88
C ASP A 13 -13.02 0.81 -7.30
N ARG A 14 -11.72 0.71 -7.58
CA ARG A 14 -11.18 0.68 -8.95
C ARG A 14 -10.45 -0.60 -9.33
N PHE A 15 -10.09 -1.45 -8.37
CA PHE A 15 -9.45 -2.72 -8.68
C PHE A 15 -10.47 -3.74 -9.18
N PHE A 16 -10.02 -4.57 -10.12
CA PHE A 16 -10.67 -5.83 -10.40
C PHE A 16 -10.29 -6.83 -9.28
N HIS A 17 -11.28 -7.31 -8.55
CA HIS A 17 -11.08 -8.28 -7.47
C HIS A 17 -10.99 -9.69 -8.07
N SER A 18 -9.75 -10.16 -8.26
CA SER A 18 -9.48 -11.49 -8.83
C SER A 18 -10.11 -12.59 -7.97
N GLN A 19 -10.58 -13.66 -8.61
CA GLN A 19 -10.97 -14.89 -7.91
C GLN A 19 -9.75 -15.76 -7.54
N GLY A 20 -8.56 -15.38 -7.98
CA GLY A 20 -7.30 -16.03 -7.66
C GLY A 20 -6.58 -15.39 -6.49
N ARG A 21 -5.44 -15.99 -6.15
CA ARG A 21 -4.54 -15.52 -5.10
C ARG A 21 -3.74 -14.30 -5.54
N TYR A 22 -3.34 -13.50 -4.56
CA TYR A 22 -2.34 -12.45 -4.73
C TYR A 22 -0.97 -13.03 -4.40
N VAL A 23 -0.06 -12.94 -5.36
CA VAL A 23 1.24 -13.62 -5.32
C VAL A 23 2.33 -12.62 -5.69
N MET A 24 3.41 -12.60 -4.89
CA MET A 24 4.61 -11.83 -5.20
C MET A 24 5.37 -12.42 -6.40
N PRO A 25 6.27 -11.66 -7.04
CA PRO A 25 7.06 -12.14 -8.18
C PRO A 25 7.91 -13.39 -7.90
N ASP A 26 8.29 -13.63 -6.65
CA ASP A 26 9.04 -14.82 -6.21
C ASP A 26 8.17 -16.08 -6.02
N GLY A 27 6.84 -15.95 -6.19
CA GLY A 27 5.87 -17.02 -6.00
C GLY A 27 5.29 -17.12 -4.58
N THR A 28 5.70 -16.24 -3.67
CA THR A 28 5.15 -16.18 -2.31
C THR A 28 3.71 -15.67 -2.35
N VAL A 29 2.78 -16.41 -1.73
CA VAL A 29 1.38 -16.00 -1.63
C VAL A 29 1.25 -15.02 -0.46
N ILE A 30 0.68 -13.85 -0.72
CA ILE A 30 0.43 -12.82 0.31
C ILE A 30 -1.03 -12.77 0.76
N ALA A 31 -1.95 -13.21 -0.11
CA ALA A 31 -3.37 -13.35 0.20
C ALA A 31 -4.02 -14.38 -0.73
N GLU A 32 -4.93 -15.20 -0.22
CA GLU A 32 -5.67 -16.22 -0.96
C GLU A 32 -6.79 -15.64 -1.83
N SER A 33 -7.26 -14.43 -1.52
CA SER A 33 -8.34 -13.75 -2.24
C SER A 33 -8.33 -12.24 -1.96
N TRP A 34 -9.21 -11.47 -2.61
CA TRP A 34 -9.39 -10.06 -2.28
C TRP A 34 -9.86 -9.87 -0.83
N ALA A 35 -10.79 -10.72 -0.38
CA ALA A 35 -11.30 -10.65 0.99
C ALA A 35 -10.20 -10.88 2.03
N ASP A 36 -9.25 -11.76 1.73
CA ASP A 36 -8.05 -12.04 2.55
C ASP A 36 -7.05 -10.87 2.48
N LEU A 37 -6.82 -10.29 1.28
CA LEU A 37 -5.96 -9.11 1.12
C LEU A 37 -6.44 -7.91 1.95
N THR A 38 -7.75 -7.82 2.18
CA THR A 38 -8.40 -6.67 2.82
C THR A 38 -9.00 -6.95 4.22
N ASP A 39 -8.62 -8.05 4.88
CA ASP A 39 -9.12 -8.36 6.23
C ASP A 39 -8.26 -7.78 7.36
N GLY A 40 -7.11 -7.20 7.01
CA GLY A 40 -6.15 -6.60 7.93
C GLY A 40 -4.92 -7.45 8.22
N GLU A 41 -4.81 -8.65 7.65
CA GLU A 41 -3.64 -9.52 7.79
C GLU A 41 -3.22 -10.14 6.44
N LEU A 42 -1.94 -10.09 6.14
CA LEU A 42 -1.31 -10.76 5.01
C LEU A 42 -0.67 -12.06 5.47
N LEU A 43 -0.61 -13.04 4.57
CA LEU A 43 0.09 -14.31 4.81
C LEU A 43 1.62 -14.14 4.87
N ALA A 44 2.14 -13.09 4.23
CA ALA A 44 3.55 -12.73 4.25
C ALA A 44 3.73 -11.22 4.00
N PRO A 45 4.79 -10.60 4.54
CA PRO A 45 5.16 -9.23 4.21
C PRO A 45 5.47 -9.05 2.72
N LEU A 46 5.24 -7.84 2.22
CA LEU A 46 5.46 -7.46 0.82
C LEU A 46 6.86 -6.85 0.64
N LEU A 47 7.88 -7.73 0.59
CA LEU A 47 9.29 -7.33 0.56
C LEU A 47 9.97 -7.48 -0.81
N ILE A 48 9.24 -7.89 -1.85
CA ILE A 48 9.84 -8.21 -3.16
C ILE A 48 9.45 -7.16 -4.21
N THR A 49 10.45 -6.62 -4.91
CA THR A 49 10.26 -5.71 -6.06
C THR A 49 9.80 -6.45 -7.31
N GLU A 50 9.42 -5.72 -8.36
CA GLU A 50 9.04 -6.28 -9.67
C GLU A 50 10.17 -7.06 -10.36
N HIS A 51 11.41 -6.84 -9.94
CA HIS A 51 12.60 -7.54 -10.46
C HIS A 51 12.97 -8.79 -9.64
N GLY A 52 12.24 -9.05 -8.55
CA GLY A 52 12.53 -10.16 -7.64
C GLY A 52 13.59 -9.84 -6.57
N ASP A 53 14.02 -8.58 -6.46
CA ASP A 53 14.95 -8.12 -5.42
C ASP A 53 14.20 -7.84 -4.11
N GLU A 54 14.83 -8.12 -2.98
CA GLU A 54 14.29 -7.80 -1.65
C GLU A 54 14.50 -6.32 -1.32
N VAL A 55 13.48 -5.63 -0.79
CA VAL A 55 13.58 -4.27 -0.25
C VAL A 55 13.99 -4.29 1.22
N ASP A 56 14.54 -3.18 1.72
CA ASP A 56 14.77 -3.02 3.15
C ASP A 56 13.44 -3.09 3.92
N GLY A 57 13.39 -3.84 5.01
CA GLY A 57 12.14 -4.01 5.77
C GLY A 57 11.58 -2.70 6.34
N GLY A 58 12.44 -1.71 6.61
CA GLY A 58 12.04 -0.38 7.06
C GLY A 58 11.52 0.52 5.94
N SER A 59 11.51 0.05 4.68
CA SER A 59 10.99 0.81 3.55
C SER A 59 9.53 1.19 3.75
N THR A 60 9.26 2.50 3.66
CA THR A 60 7.92 3.05 3.60
C THR A 60 7.31 2.87 2.22
N VAL A 61 5.99 2.78 2.18
CA VAL A 61 5.22 2.58 0.95
C VAL A 61 4.05 3.56 0.92
N TRP A 62 4.04 4.47 -0.05
CA TRP A 62 2.92 5.39 -0.23
C TRP A 62 1.65 4.60 -0.55
N SER A 63 0.57 4.87 0.18
CA SER A 63 -0.70 4.17 -0.03
C SER A 63 -1.92 5.07 0.18
N ASN A 64 -1.97 5.88 1.25
CA ASN A 64 -3.20 6.46 1.79
C ASN A 64 -4.40 5.50 1.84
N THR A 65 -4.15 4.20 1.93
CA THR A 65 -5.17 3.16 1.80
C THR A 65 -5.23 2.37 3.09
N GLY A 66 -6.42 2.29 3.69
CA GLY A 66 -6.69 1.47 4.86
C GLY A 66 -6.61 -0.03 4.57
N PRO A 67 -6.62 -0.88 5.61
CA PRO A 67 -6.58 -2.32 5.45
C PRO A 67 -7.79 -2.89 4.70
N ASP A 68 -8.91 -2.18 4.66
CA ASP A 68 -10.12 -2.56 3.93
C ASP A 68 -10.08 -2.19 2.44
N GLY A 69 -8.98 -1.62 1.97
CA GLY A 69 -8.78 -1.20 0.58
C GLY A 69 -9.41 0.15 0.23
N PHE A 70 -10.10 0.81 1.17
CA PHE A 70 -10.59 2.18 1.02
C PHE A 70 -9.53 3.20 1.42
N ALA A 71 -9.79 4.48 1.19
CA ALA A 71 -8.93 5.53 1.73
C ALA A 71 -8.79 5.42 3.25
N ALA A 72 -7.60 5.71 3.78
CA ALA A 72 -7.34 5.71 5.21
C ALA A 72 -8.30 6.64 5.97
N ALA A 73 -8.58 6.32 7.24
CA ALA A 73 -9.61 7.01 8.03
C ALA A 73 -9.35 8.52 8.23
N ASP A 74 -8.08 8.92 8.27
CA ASP A 74 -7.63 10.32 8.31
C ASP A 74 -6.75 10.59 7.07
N PRO A 75 -7.37 10.76 5.89
CA PRO A 75 -6.68 10.64 4.61
C PRO A 75 -5.70 11.80 4.36
N ALA A 76 -4.52 11.46 3.87
CA ALA A 76 -3.54 12.40 3.34
C ALA A 76 -2.88 11.79 2.12
N SER A 77 -3.07 12.41 0.96
CA SER A 77 -2.74 11.84 -0.35
C SER A 77 -1.68 12.64 -1.11
N CYS A 78 -0.95 13.55 -0.46
CA CYS A 78 -0.08 14.48 -1.19
C CYS A 78 -0.82 15.30 -2.27
N GLN A 79 -2.04 15.77 -1.96
CA GLN A 79 -2.94 16.45 -2.91
C GLN A 79 -3.20 15.59 -4.15
N GLY A 80 -3.73 14.38 -3.95
CA GLY A 80 -3.95 13.42 -5.03
C GLY A 80 -2.65 13.03 -5.76
N TRP A 81 -1.57 12.90 -5.02
CA TRP A 81 -0.24 12.50 -5.48
C TRP A 81 0.37 13.44 -6.52
N THR A 82 0.00 14.72 -6.46
CA THR A 82 0.51 15.76 -7.37
C THR A 82 1.53 16.70 -6.72
N SER A 83 1.67 16.66 -5.39
CA SER A 83 2.59 17.50 -4.64
C SER A 83 3.88 16.77 -4.23
N LYS A 84 4.98 17.52 -4.18
CA LYS A 84 6.26 17.14 -3.56
C LYS A 84 6.68 18.12 -2.47
N ASP A 85 5.73 18.91 -1.98
CA ASP A 85 5.98 19.91 -0.94
C ASP A 85 6.18 19.22 0.41
N PHE A 86 7.16 19.68 1.18
CA PHE A 86 7.43 19.17 2.52
C PHE A 86 6.36 19.56 3.55
N VAL A 87 5.55 20.60 3.29
CA VAL A 87 4.43 21.00 4.19
C VAL A 87 3.11 20.31 3.86
N VAL A 88 3.03 19.63 2.71
CA VAL A 88 1.91 18.76 2.36
C VAL A 88 2.31 17.35 2.77
N SER A 89 1.36 16.57 3.27
CA SER A 89 1.64 15.24 3.79
C SER A 89 0.90 14.14 3.01
N GLY A 90 1.48 12.95 3.04
CA GLY A 90 0.93 11.72 2.52
C GLY A 90 0.95 10.63 3.59
N ARG A 91 0.06 9.65 3.49
CA ARG A 91 0.08 8.46 4.35
C ARG A 91 0.77 7.28 3.69
N PHE A 92 1.47 6.50 4.51
CA PHE A 92 2.24 5.34 4.07
C PHE A 92 2.00 4.10 4.94
N GLY A 93 2.36 2.93 4.40
CA GLY A 93 2.57 1.69 5.14
C GLY A 93 4.06 1.32 5.20
N ILE A 94 4.41 0.22 5.86
CA ILE A 94 5.80 -0.24 6.01
C ILE A 94 5.92 -1.70 5.55
N ALA A 95 6.89 -1.96 4.69
CA ALA A 95 6.98 -3.20 3.92
C ALA A 95 7.19 -4.48 4.74
N VAL A 96 7.85 -4.40 5.91
CA VAL A 96 8.10 -5.56 6.78
C VAL A 96 6.85 -6.05 7.54
N TYR A 97 5.81 -5.23 7.65
CA TYR A 97 4.60 -5.66 8.35
C TYR A 97 3.69 -6.48 7.45
N ALA A 98 3.04 -7.47 8.07
CA ALA A 98 1.97 -8.25 7.45
C ALA A 98 0.61 -7.95 8.08
N ASP A 99 0.53 -7.20 9.18
CA ASP A 99 -0.75 -6.67 9.65
C ASP A 99 -1.09 -5.35 8.95
N MET A 100 -2.21 -4.70 9.32
CA MET A 100 -2.71 -3.44 8.73
C MET A 100 -1.65 -2.37 8.43
N ARG A 101 -0.53 -2.35 9.16
CA ARG A 101 0.58 -1.40 8.97
C ARG A 101 1.33 -1.60 7.65
N TRP A 102 1.13 -2.72 6.94
CA TRP A 102 1.66 -2.93 5.60
C TRP A 102 1.16 -1.86 4.62
N THR A 103 -0.09 -1.40 4.83
CA THR A 103 -0.71 -0.38 3.99
C THR A 103 -0.90 0.95 4.71
N ASP A 104 -1.33 0.98 5.97
CA ASP A 104 -1.51 2.25 6.71
C ASP A 104 -0.87 2.11 8.10
N ASP A 105 0.36 2.61 8.21
CA ASP A 105 1.10 2.55 9.46
C ASP A 105 0.51 3.49 10.52
N THR A 106 0.67 3.14 11.80
CA THR A 106 0.09 3.90 12.93
C THR A 106 1.14 4.66 13.73
N SER A 107 2.37 4.77 13.24
CA SER A 107 3.42 5.53 13.91
C SER A 107 3.10 7.02 13.95
N VAL A 108 3.68 7.71 14.93
CA VAL A 108 3.52 9.16 15.14
C VAL A 108 4.07 10.02 14.01
N VAL A 109 4.83 9.43 13.08
CA VAL A 109 5.40 10.12 11.91
C VAL A 109 4.55 9.93 10.64
N ASN A 110 3.43 9.19 10.71
CA ASN A 110 2.48 9.02 9.61
C ASN A 110 1.24 9.90 9.86
N PRO A 111 0.90 10.87 8.99
CA PRO A 111 1.48 11.14 7.67
C PRO A 111 2.82 11.89 7.71
N THR A 112 3.67 11.67 6.69
CA THR A 112 4.95 12.37 6.50
C THR A 112 4.90 13.29 5.28
N GLY A 113 5.91 14.16 5.11
CA GLY A 113 5.98 15.14 4.03
C GLY A 113 6.11 14.52 2.65
N CYS A 114 5.48 15.12 1.63
CA CYS A 114 5.46 14.57 0.26
C CYS A 114 6.79 14.68 -0.49
N LEU A 115 7.80 15.30 0.12
CA LEU A 115 9.16 15.30 -0.40
C LEU A 115 9.88 13.97 -0.17
N ASP A 116 9.41 13.16 0.80
CA ASP A 116 10.04 11.89 1.15
C ASP A 116 9.87 10.86 0.02
N GLU A 117 10.95 10.13 -0.24
CA GLU A 117 10.93 9.00 -1.18
C GLU A 117 10.37 7.77 -0.48
N SER A 118 9.46 7.05 -1.14
CA SER A 118 8.89 5.79 -0.66
C SER A 118 8.53 4.92 -1.84
N HIS A 119 8.39 3.62 -1.59
CA HIS A 119 7.95 2.67 -2.61
C HIS A 119 6.46 2.82 -2.90
N VAL A 120 5.98 2.10 -3.91
CA VAL A 120 4.55 1.95 -4.23
C VAL A 120 4.30 0.50 -4.61
N TYR A 121 3.27 -0.12 -4.03
CA TYR A 121 2.85 -1.46 -4.47
C TYR A 121 2.08 -1.39 -5.78
N CYS A 122 2.44 -2.28 -6.71
CA CYS A 122 1.75 -2.45 -7.98
C CYS A 122 1.09 -3.83 -8.05
N PHE A 123 -0.22 -3.85 -8.22
CA PHE A 123 -1.01 -5.05 -8.40
C PHE A 123 -1.34 -5.25 -9.88
N GLU A 124 -1.08 -6.44 -10.40
CA GLU A 124 -1.54 -6.82 -11.73
C GLU A 124 -3.07 -6.72 -11.78
N GLN A 125 -3.60 -6.15 -12.86
CA GLN A 125 -5.02 -6.16 -13.19
C GLN A 125 -5.13 -6.70 -14.62
N GLN A 126 -6.31 -7.20 -14.99
CA GLN A 126 -6.58 -7.82 -16.29
C GLN A 126 -5.93 -7.12 -17.49
#